data_AF-W4LW34-F1
#
_entry.id   AF-W4LW34-F1
#
_cell.length_a   1.000
_cell.length_b   1.000
_cell.length_c   1.000
_cell.angle_alpha   90.00
_cell.angle_beta   90.00
_cell.angle_gamma   90.00
#
_symmetry.space_group_name_H-M   'P 1'
#
loop_
_entity.id
_entity.type
_entity.pdbx_description
1 polymer ?
#
loop_
_entity_poly.entity_id
_entity_poly.type
_entity_poly.pdbx_seq_one_letter_code
_entity_poly.pdbx_strand_id
1 'polypeptide(L)'
;MGQQAALGYLARTAYASDSLDQALILAESSLELGRQITDRFGQSINLELQLQIWQETQQNEALIASIFLLRDLHAQMDNQRKVEEYESYIQQIASQVPLDQLQQIEQHAESIRQQHIAEAKARFDATGRDLFEPPPSPVADPDRSE
;
A
#
# COMPACT_ATOMS: atom_id res chain seq x y z
N MET A 1 -17.35 -3.05 -10.49
CA MET A 1 -16.06 -2.86 -11.17
C MET A 1 -15.70 -1.37 -11.34
N GLY A 2 -16.58 -0.52 -11.88
CA GLY A 2 -16.25 0.91 -12.13
C GLY A 2 -15.76 1.71 -10.92
N GLN A 3 -16.39 1.56 -9.75
CA GLN A 3 -16.02 2.30 -8.54
C GLN A 3 -14.66 1.92 -7.97
N GLN A 4 -14.33 0.62 -7.93
CA GLN A 4 -13.04 0.13 -7.45
C GLN A 4 -11.90 0.63 -8.36
N ALA A 5 -12.05 0.51 -9.68
CA ALA A 5 -11.07 1.06 -10.61
C ALA A 5 -10.90 2.58 -10.45
N ALA A 6 -12.00 3.33 -10.29
CA ALA A 6 -11.97 4.78 -10.09
C ALA A 6 -11.17 5.17 -8.83
N LEU A 7 -11.40 4.48 -7.70
CA LEU A 7 -10.63 4.71 -6.47
C LEU A 7 -9.15 4.39 -6.67
N GLY A 8 -8.82 3.28 -7.33
CA GLY A 8 -7.44 2.95 -7.66
C GLY A 8 -6.76 3.98 -8.57
N TYR A 9 -7.49 4.61 -9.50
CA TYR A 9 -6.97 5.73 -10.30
C TYR A 9 -6.73 6.97 -9.45
N LEU A 10 -7.69 7.36 -8.61
CA LEU A 10 -7.54 8.50 -7.70
C LEU A 10 -6.37 8.30 -6.73
N ALA A 11 -6.16 7.07 -6.24
CA ALA A 11 -5.03 6.73 -5.40
C ALA A 11 -3.70 6.99 -6.10
N ARG A 12 -3.55 6.57 -7.37
CA ARG A 12 -2.34 6.83 -8.16
C ARG A 12 -2.16 8.31 -8.47
N THR A 13 -3.23 9.05 -8.72
CA THR A 13 -3.17 10.50 -8.94
C THR A 13 -2.73 11.24 -7.67
N ALA A 14 -3.26 10.85 -6.51
CA ALA A 14 -2.84 11.39 -5.22
C ALA A 14 -1.37 11.07 -4.93
N TYR A 15 -0.94 9.83 -5.18
CA TYR A 15 0.45 9.40 -5.04
C TYR A 15 1.39 10.20 -5.94
N ALA A 16 1.05 10.35 -7.23
CA ALA A 16 1.84 11.15 -8.18
C ALA A 16 1.91 12.65 -7.82
N SER A 17 1.03 13.12 -6.94
CA SER A 17 1.00 14.49 -6.42
C SER A 17 1.54 14.58 -4.98
N ASP A 18 2.27 13.57 -4.53
CA ASP A 18 2.88 13.48 -3.19
C ASP A 18 1.88 13.57 -2.02
N SER A 19 0.59 13.32 -2.29
CA SER A 19 -0.46 13.27 -1.28
C SER A 19 -0.59 11.86 -0.71
N LEU A 20 0.47 11.41 -0.04
CA LEU A 20 0.66 10.01 0.37
C LEU A 20 -0.45 9.47 1.28
N ASP A 21 -0.88 10.23 2.29
CA ASP A 21 -1.97 9.81 3.18
C ASP A 21 -3.30 9.67 2.41
N GLN A 22 -3.60 10.59 1.49
CA GLN A 22 -4.77 10.52 0.62
C GLN A 22 -4.71 9.28 -0.29
N ALA A 23 -3.54 9.02 -0.87
CA ALA A 23 -3.31 7.87 -1.73
C ALA A 23 -3.51 6.54 -0.99
N LEU A 24 -3.03 6.42 0.24
CA LEU A 24 -3.23 5.24 1.09
C LEU A 24 -4.70 4.96 1.35
N ILE A 25 -5.48 5.98 1.72
CA ILE A 25 -6.91 5.83 2.05
C ILE A 25 -7.70 5.40 0.81
N LEU A 26 -7.39 5.99 -0.36
CA LEU A 26 -8.04 5.65 -1.63
C LEU A 26 -7.65 4.25 -2.11
N ALA A 27 -6.37 3.89 -2.00
CA ALA A 27 -5.88 2.55 -2.32
C ALA A 27 -6.55 1.50 -1.42
N GLU A 28 -6.72 1.79 -0.12
CA GLU A 28 -7.41 0.89 0.80
C GLU A 28 -8.88 0.72 0.46
N SER A 29 -9.57 1.82 0.16
CA SER A 29 -10.98 1.78 -0.24
C SER A 29 -11.17 0.95 -1.52
N SER A 30 -10.23 1.07 -2.47
CA SER A 30 -10.19 0.24 -3.68
C SER A 30 -9.90 -1.23 -3.37
N LEU A 31 -8.95 -1.51 -2.47
CA LEU A 31 -8.59 -2.87 -2.04
C LEU A 31 -9.78 -3.60 -1.41
N GLU A 32 -10.50 -2.94 -0.51
CA GLU A 32 -11.65 -3.51 0.19
C GLU A 32 -12.81 -3.82 -0.76
N LEU A 33 -13.11 -2.92 -1.71
CA LEU A 33 -14.07 -3.24 -2.78
C LEU A 33 -13.60 -4.41 -3.64
N GLY A 34 -12.29 -4.48 -3.93
CA GLY A 34 -11.67 -5.58 -4.66
C GLY A 34 -11.87 -6.93 -3.96
N ARG A 35 -11.81 -6.97 -2.61
CA ARG A 35 -12.10 -8.17 -1.81
C ARG A 35 -13.56 -8.60 -1.95
N GLN A 36 -14.49 -7.64 -1.85
CA GLN A 36 -15.94 -7.90 -1.94
C GLN A 36 -16.36 -8.50 -3.29
N ILE A 37 -15.64 -8.15 -4.37
CA ILE A 37 -15.92 -8.65 -5.72
C ILE A 37 -14.92 -9.73 -6.20
N THR A 38 -14.02 -10.19 -5.31
CA THR A 38 -12.98 -11.18 -5.61
C THR A 38 -12.06 -10.78 -6.78
N ASP A 39 -11.83 -9.48 -6.99
CA ASP A 39 -10.88 -8.96 -7.97
C ASP A 39 -9.45 -9.02 -7.40
N ARG A 40 -8.83 -10.20 -7.45
CA ARG A 40 -7.48 -10.42 -6.91
C ARG A 40 -6.41 -9.58 -7.61
N PHE A 41 -6.56 -9.33 -8.90
CA PHE A 41 -5.61 -8.51 -9.67
C PHE A 41 -5.72 -7.04 -9.27
N GLY A 42 -6.93 -6.51 -9.13
CA GLY A 42 -7.14 -5.17 -8.59
C GLY A 42 -6.64 -5.04 -7.15
N GLN A 43 -6.82 -6.06 -6.32
CA GLN A 43 -6.27 -6.09 -4.97
C GLN A 43 -4.73 -6.01 -4.99
N SER A 44 -4.05 -6.77 -5.86
CA SER A 44 -2.58 -6.76 -5.91
C SER A 44 -2.05 -5.40 -6.33
N ILE A 45 -2.65 -4.74 -7.32
CA ILE A 45 -2.22 -3.40 -7.75
C ILE A 45 -2.34 -2.37 -6.61
N ASN A 46 -3.41 -2.44 -5.81
CA ASN A 46 -3.59 -1.48 -4.71
C ASN A 46 -2.68 -1.81 -3.52
N LEU A 47 -2.39 -3.08 -3.25
CA LEU A 47 -1.38 -3.47 -2.25
C LEU A 47 0.05 -3.09 -2.68
N GLU A 48 0.40 -3.22 -3.97
CA GLU A 48 1.69 -2.76 -4.52
C GLU A 48 1.84 -1.24 -4.42
N LEU A 49 0.76 -0.48 -4.64
CA LEU A 49 0.78 0.98 -4.43
C LEU A 49 1.00 1.33 -2.95
N GLN A 50 0.33 0.66 -2.02
CA GLN A 50 0.58 0.87 -0.59
C GLN A 50 2.03 0.51 -0.23
N LEU A 51 2.59 -0.57 -0.79
CA LEU A 51 3.98 -0.97 -0.58
C LEU A 51 4.96 0.14 -0.97
N GLN A 52 4.75 0.80 -2.11
CA GLN A 52 5.56 1.95 -2.55
C GLN A 52 5.49 3.11 -1.53
N ILE A 53 4.28 3.42 -1.06
CA ILE A 53 4.08 4.50 -0.10
C ILE A 53 4.73 4.15 1.26
N TRP A 54 4.65 2.90 1.72
CA TRP A 54 5.33 2.46 2.95
C TRP A 54 6.84 2.59 2.86
N GLN A 55 7.42 2.33 1.69
CA GLN A 55 8.84 2.52 1.44
C GLN A 55 9.24 4.00 1.53
N GLU A 56 8.46 4.90 0.91
CA GLU A 56 8.73 6.35 0.93
C GLU A 56 8.55 6.96 2.32
N THR A 57 7.53 6.52 3.06
CA THR A 57 7.22 6.99 4.41
C THR A 57 8.00 6.24 5.51
N GLN A 58 8.89 5.31 5.12
CA GLN A 58 9.72 4.50 6.03
C GLN A 58 8.92 3.72 7.09
N GLN A 59 7.70 3.31 6.75
CA GLN A 59 6.85 2.48 7.61
C GLN A 59 7.22 1.01 7.44
N ASN A 60 8.38 0.62 7.99
CA ASN A 60 8.97 -0.71 7.78
C ASN A 60 8.07 -1.87 8.19
N GLU A 61 7.30 -1.72 9.28
CA GLU A 61 6.40 -2.78 9.75
C GLU A 61 5.24 -3.01 8.76
N ALA A 62 4.59 -1.94 8.31
CA ALA A 62 3.56 -1.99 7.26
C ALA A 62 4.11 -2.50 5.93
N LEU A 63 5.33 -2.12 5.56
CA LEU A 63 6.02 -2.58 4.35
C LEU A 63 6.16 -4.11 4.38
N ILE A 64 6.72 -4.67 5.45
CA ILE A 64 6.93 -6.11 5.59
C ILE A 64 5.58 -6.86 5.61
N ALA A 65 4.60 -6.34 6.35
CA ALA A 65 3.24 -6.88 6.37
C ALA A 65 2.63 -6.93 4.95
N SER A 66 2.73 -5.85 4.18
CA SER A 66 2.26 -5.79 2.80
C SER A 66 2.98 -6.77 1.87
N ILE A 67 4.28 -7.05 2.08
CA ILE A 67 5.02 -8.08 1.32
C ILE A 67 4.43 -9.48 1.55
N PHE A 68 4.13 -9.85 2.80
CA PHE A 68 3.48 -11.13 3.11
C PHE A 68 2.12 -11.26 2.44
N LEU A 69 1.30 -10.21 2.53
CA LEU A 69 -0.03 -10.19 1.90
C LEU A 69 0.05 -10.29 0.37
N LEU A 70 1.04 -9.63 -0.24
CA LEU A 70 1.28 -9.71 -1.69
C LEU A 70 1.72 -11.11 -2.12
N ARG A 71 2.65 -11.73 -1.40
CA ARG A 71 3.07 -13.13 -1.64
C ARG A 71 1.84 -14.05 -1.66
N ASP A 72 1.01 -13.97 -0.62
CA ASP A 72 -0.16 -14.84 -0.46
C ASP A 72 -1.22 -14.58 -1.53
N LEU A 73 -1.45 -13.32 -1.89
CA LEU A 73 -2.38 -12.95 -2.95
C LEU A 73 -1.90 -13.45 -4.32
N HIS A 74 -0.60 -13.35 -4.61
CA HIS A 74 -0.02 -13.89 -5.84
C HIS A 74 -0.05 -15.41 -5.90
N ALA A 75 0.11 -16.10 -4.76
CA ALA A 75 -0.10 -17.55 -4.67
C ALA A 75 -1.54 -17.92 -5.04
N GLN A 76 -2.54 -17.18 -4.57
CA GLN A 76 -3.95 -17.39 -4.92
C GLN A 76 -4.31 -17.09 -6.39
N MET A 77 -3.41 -16.44 -7.12
CA MET A 77 -3.52 -16.16 -8.56
C MET A 77 -2.62 -17.07 -9.41
N ASP A 78 -1.99 -18.08 -8.81
CA ASP A 78 -1.01 -18.97 -9.46
C ASP A 78 0.16 -18.21 -10.12
N ASN A 79 0.52 -17.03 -9.60
CA ASN A 79 1.63 -16.22 -10.11
C ASN A 79 2.94 -16.57 -9.38
N GLN A 80 3.48 -17.74 -9.71
CA GLN A 80 4.67 -18.30 -9.08
C GLN A 80 5.89 -17.37 -9.15
N ARG A 81 6.09 -16.67 -10.27
CA ARG A 81 7.20 -15.73 -10.43
C ARG A 81 7.16 -14.62 -9.39
N LYS A 82 5.97 -14.06 -9.12
CA LYS A 82 5.81 -13.00 -8.10
C LYS A 82 5.94 -13.55 -6.69
N VAL A 83 5.48 -14.77 -6.45
CA VAL A 83 5.69 -15.46 -5.15
C VAL A 83 7.17 -15.57 -4.85
N GLU A 84 7.98 -16.06 -5.79
CA GLU A 84 9.45 -16.18 -5.64
C GLU A 84 10.14 -14.81 -5.43
N GLU A 85 9.64 -13.76 -6.09
CA GLU A 85 10.13 -12.39 -5.91
C GLU A 85 9.90 -11.90 -4.47
N TYR A 86 8.69 -12.04 -3.93
CA TYR A 86 8.39 -11.64 -2.56
C TYR A 86 9.06 -12.55 -1.51
N GLU A 87 9.20 -13.85 -1.78
CA GLU A 87 9.97 -14.75 -0.92
C GLU A 87 11.44 -14.36 -0.84
N SER A 88 12.05 -13.95 -1.95
CA SER A 88 13.42 -13.41 -1.97
C SER A 88 13.53 -12.15 -1.10
N TYR A 89 12.56 -11.24 -1.17
CA TYR A 89 12.52 -10.07 -0.28
C TYR A 89 12.39 -10.46 1.19
N ILE A 90 11.50 -11.40 1.52
CA ILE A 90 11.33 -11.91 2.90
C ILE A 90 12.64 -12.53 3.41
N GLN A 91 13.36 -13.30 2.59
CA GLN A 91 14.66 -13.86 2.95
C GLN A 91 15.72 -12.79 3.22
N GLN A 92 15.74 -11.73 2.41
CA GLN A 92 16.64 -10.59 2.64
C GLN A 92 16.31 -9.87 3.96
N ILE A 93 15.03 -9.68 4.27
CA ILE A 93 14.57 -9.08 5.54
C ILE A 93 14.92 -9.98 6.72
N ALA A 94 14.76 -11.29 6.59
CA ALA A 94 15.08 -12.27 7.64
C ALA A 94 16.58 -12.28 8.03
N SER A 95 17.47 -11.76 7.18
CA SER A 95 18.88 -11.58 7.52
C SER A 95 19.15 -10.37 8.44
N GLN A 96 18.17 -9.49 8.61
CA GLN A 96 18.26 -8.21 9.33
C GLN A 96 17.29 -8.11 10.50
N VAL A 97 16.19 -8.86 10.47
CA VAL A 97 15.12 -8.84 11.47
C VAL A 97 15.05 -10.18 12.19
N PRO A 98 14.90 -10.20 13.54
CA PRO A 98 14.73 -11.45 14.29
C PRO A 98 13.55 -12.29 13.77
N LEU A 99 13.74 -13.60 13.66
CA LEU A 99 12.73 -14.52 13.10
C LEU A 99 11.39 -14.45 13.84
N ASP A 100 11.41 -14.37 15.17
CA ASP A 100 10.18 -14.29 15.98
C ASP A 100 9.38 -13.01 15.67
N GLN A 101 10.08 -11.89 15.45
CA GLN A 101 9.45 -10.63 15.05
C GLN A 101 8.85 -10.74 13.65
N LEU A 102 9.58 -11.35 12.71
CA LEU A 102 9.11 -11.56 11.36
C LEU A 102 7.85 -12.46 11.32
N GLN A 103 7.82 -13.52 12.13
CA GLN A 103 6.66 -14.39 12.30
C GLN A 103 5.47 -13.66 12.91
N GLN A 104 5.70 -12.77 13.89
CA GLN A 104 4.63 -11.95 14.46
C GLN A 104 4.02 -11.01 13.42
N ILE A 105 4.87 -10.39 12.57
CA ILE A 105 4.40 -9.53 11.48
C ILE A 105 3.58 -10.33 10.47
N GLU A 106 4.05 -11.51 10.05
CA GLU A 106 3.32 -12.37 9.12
C GLU A 106 1.94 -12.76 9.67
N GLN A 107 1.87 -13.18 10.94
CA GLN A 107 0.61 -13.59 11.59
C GLN A 107 -0.41 -12.44 11.71
N HIS A 108 0.06 -11.20 11.82
CA HIS A 108 -0.79 -10.02 12.05
C HIS A 108 -0.75 -9.02 10.88
N ALA A 109 -0.30 -9.45 9.70
CA ALA A 109 0.03 -8.56 8.59
C ALA A 109 -1.11 -7.60 8.23
N GLU A 110 -2.34 -8.13 8.13
CA GLU A 110 -3.50 -7.30 7.80
C GLU A 110 -3.82 -6.29 8.91
N SER A 111 -3.74 -6.69 10.18
CA SER A 111 -3.99 -5.79 11.31
C SER A 111 -2.95 -4.67 11.41
N ILE A 112 -1.67 -5.00 11.21
CA ILE A 112 -0.57 -4.04 11.19
C ILE A 112 -0.80 -3.01 10.09
N ARG A 113 -1.07 -3.48 8.87
CA ARG A 113 -1.32 -2.62 7.70
C ARG A 113 -2.54 -1.71 7.94
N GLN A 114 -3.63 -2.25 8.48
CA GLN A 114 -4.83 -1.47 8.79
C GLN A 114 -4.60 -0.42 9.88
N GLN A 115 -3.78 -0.71 10.89
CA GLN A 115 -3.42 0.28 11.91
C GLN A 115 -2.71 1.49 11.28
N HIS A 116 -1.71 1.25 10.44
CA HIS A 116 -0.98 2.33 9.76
C HIS A 116 -1.88 3.13 8.80
N ILE A 117 -2.86 2.47 8.16
CA ILE A 117 -3.88 3.17 7.37
C ILE A 117 -4.78 4.04 8.25
N ALA A 118 -5.18 3.57 9.42
CA ALA A 118 -5.97 4.37 10.35
C ALA A 118 -5.20 5.60 10.84
N GLU A 119 -3.89 5.47 11.08
CA GLU A 119 -3.01 6.59 11.40
C GLU A 119 -2.89 7.59 10.24
N ALA A 120 -2.73 7.11 9.01
CA ALA A 120 -2.74 7.95 7.80
C ALA A 120 -4.07 8.68 7.63
N LYS A 121 -5.18 7.99 7.88
CA LYS A 121 -6.51 8.59 7.88
C LYS A 121 -6.64 9.70 8.92
N ALA A 122 -6.18 9.46 10.15
CA ALA A 122 -6.22 10.48 11.20
C ALA A 122 -5.41 11.73 10.83
N ARG A 123 -4.22 11.56 10.23
CA ARG A 123 -3.41 12.68 9.71
C ARG A 123 -4.12 13.43 8.59
N PHE A 124 -4.72 12.71 7.64
CA PHE A 124 -5.47 13.33 6.55
C PHE A 124 -6.70 14.08 7.04
N ASP A 125 -7.51 13.48 7.93
CA ASP A 125 -8.70 14.10 8.50
C ASP A 125 -8.35 15.41 9.23
N ALA A 126 -7.19 15.48 9.90
CA ALA A 126 -6.70 16.67 10.57
C ALA A 126 -6.42 17.85 9.61
N THR A 127 -6.26 17.59 8.31
CA THR A 127 -6.12 18.64 7.29
C THR A 127 -7.45 19.33 6.97
N GLY A 128 -8.59 18.72 7.33
CA GLY A 128 -9.93 19.22 7.00
C GLY A 128 -10.31 19.12 5.52
N ARG A 129 -9.49 18.45 4.70
CA ARG A 129 -9.73 18.28 3.27
C ARG A 129 -10.73 17.15 2.99
N ASP A 130 -11.44 17.26 1.88
CA ASP A 130 -12.28 16.17 1.38
C ASP A 130 -11.41 15.11 0.69
N LEU A 131 -11.68 13.83 0.95
CA LEU A 131 -10.91 12.72 0.40
C LEU A 131 -10.89 12.70 -1.14
N PHE A 132 -11.93 13.21 -1.79
CA PHE A 132 -12.07 13.26 -3.24
C PHE A 132 -11.69 14.62 -3.83
N GLU A 133 -11.28 15.58 -3.00
CA GLU A 133 -10.69 16.82 -3.48
C GLU A 133 -9.38 16.51 -4.22
N PRO A 134 -9.12 17.14 -5.39
CA PRO A 134 -7.85 17.00 -6.07
C PRO A 134 -6.67 17.27 -5.12
N PRO A 135 -5.60 16.47 -5.17
CA PRO A 135 -4.42 16.73 -4.37
C PRO A 135 -3.87 18.14 -4.67
N PRO A 136 -3.27 18.82 -3.69
CA PRO A 136 -2.60 20.10 -3.93
C PRO A 136 -1.60 19.92 -5.06
N SER A 137 -1.50 20.93 -5.95
CA SER A 137 -0.49 20.91 -6.98
C SER A 137 0.90 20.77 -6.33
N PRO A 138 1.78 19.91 -6.86
CA PRO A 138 3.13 19.82 -6.35
C PRO A 138 3.74 21.23 -6.39
N VAL A 139 4.30 21.67 -5.28
CA VAL A 139 5.08 22.91 -5.27
C VAL A 139 6.20 22.68 -6.27
N ALA A 140 6.23 23.48 -7.35
CA ALA A 140 7.31 23.41 -8.32
C ALA A 140 8.62 23.64 -7.56
N ASP A 141 9.40 22.58 -7.39
CA ASP A 141 10.74 22.68 -6.82
C ASP A 141 11.62 23.36 -7.87
N PRO A 142 12.01 24.63 -7.70
CA PRO A 142 12.77 25.35 -8.71
C PRO A 142 14.15 24.75 -8.95
N ASP A 143 14.62 23.85 -8.07
CA ASP A 143 15.94 23.19 -8.16
C ASP A 143 15.91 21.79 -8.82
N ARG A 144 14.74 21.28 -9.25
CA ARG A 144 14.68 20.08 -10.11
C ARG A 144 14.62 20.46 -11.58
N SER A 145 15.63 21.19 -12.05
CA SER A 145 15.97 21.25 -13.47
C SER A 145 17.35 20.64 -13.67
N GLU A 146 17.41 19.68 -14.60
CA GLU A 146 18.59 18.99 -15.17
C GLU A 146 19.02 17.65 -14.53
#